data_AF-A0A934HU48-F1
#
_entry.id   AF-A0A934HU48-F1
#
_cell.length_a   1.000
_cell.length_b   1.000
_cell.length_c   1.000
_cell.angle_alpha   90.00
_cell.angle_beta   90.00
_cell.angle_gamma   90.00
#
_symmetry.space_group_name_H-M   'P 1'
#
loop_
_entity.id
_entity.type
_entity.pdbx_description
1 polymer ?
#
loop_
_entity_poly.entity_id
_entity_poly.type
_entity_poly.pdbx_seq_one_letter_code
_entity_poly.pdbx_strand_id
1 'polypeptide(L)'
;MNPLYLSLKKAGLIFTRDIDRKKEDFILLETRKNGSSEVDIATFEALFEDVKENPTYEALSGTHTFKLDGVQYTMTAEEMGYQKYFDKWKEQGLFNF
;
A
#
# COMPACT_ATOMS: atom_id res chain seq x y z
N MET A 1 -8.66 -6.13 -1.87
CA MET A 1 -8.23 -4.72 -1.81
C MET A 1 -9.32 -3.80 -1.31
N ASN A 2 -10.59 -4.05 -1.66
CA ASN A 2 -11.70 -3.24 -1.16
C ASN A 2 -11.78 -3.16 0.39
N PRO A 3 -11.62 -4.27 1.16
CA PRO A 3 -11.68 -4.19 2.63
C PRO A 3 -10.53 -3.36 3.24
N LEU A 4 -9.30 -3.58 2.78
CA LEU A 4 -8.13 -2.83 3.21
C LEU A 4 -8.28 -1.33 2.90
N TYR A 5 -8.68 -0.95 1.70
CA TYR A 5 -8.86 0.46 1.35
C TYR A 5 -9.96 1.14 2.16
N LEU A 6 -11.04 0.42 2.49
CA LEU A 6 -12.05 0.93 3.42
C LEU A 6 -11.47 1.18 4.80
N SER A 7 -10.65 0.27 5.33
CA SER A 7 -9.95 0.46 6.62
C SER A 7 -8.98 1.65 6.57
N LEU A 8 -8.14 1.74 5.54
CA LEU A 8 -7.19 2.84 5.35
C LEU A 8 -7.90 4.19 5.23
N LYS A 9 -9.01 4.24 4.48
CA LYS A 9 -9.83 5.45 4.35
C LYS A 9 -10.46 5.87 5.68
N LYS A 10 -11.00 4.91 6.45
CA LYS A 10 -11.54 5.18 7.79
C LYS A 10 -10.46 5.68 8.76
N ALA A 11 -9.23 5.20 8.61
CA ALA A 11 -8.07 5.65 9.40
C ALA A 11 -7.49 7.00 8.93
N GLY A 12 -8.05 7.62 7.88
CA GLY A 12 -7.55 8.88 7.33
C GLY A 12 -6.22 8.74 6.59
N LEU A 13 -5.85 7.52 6.17
CA LEU A 13 -4.61 7.23 5.46
C LEU A 13 -4.76 7.32 3.94
N ILE A 14 -5.97 7.53 3.41
CA ILE A 14 -6.19 7.79 1.98
C ILE A 14 -6.59 9.24 1.79
N PHE A 15 -5.93 9.93 0.87
CA PHE A 15 -6.24 11.30 0.48
C PHE A 15 -6.08 11.50 -1.03
N THR A 16 -6.82 12.46 -1.59
CA THR A 16 -6.82 12.78 -3.02
C THR A 16 -6.03 14.06 -3.28
N ARG A 17 -5.24 14.11 -4.34
CA ARG A 17 -4.61 15.34 -4.85
C ARG A 17 -5.03 15.66 -6.27
N ASP A 18 -4.95 16.94 -6.60
CA ASP A 18 -5.02 17.41 -7.98
C ASP A 18 -3.59 17.49 -8.53
N ILE A 19 -3.27 16.61 -9.47
CA ILE A 19 -1.99 16.56 -10.18
C ILE A 19 -2.33 16.67 -11.67
N ASP A 20 -1.84 17.72 -12.32
CA ASP A 20 -2.08 17.97 -13.75
C ASP A 20 -3.56 17.90 -14.17
N ARG A 21 -4.46 18.44 -13.34
CA ARG A 21 -5.93 18.43 -13.53
C ARG A 21 -6.56 17.04 -13.42
N LYS A 22 -5.84 16.06 -12.88
CA LYS A 22 -6.35 14.73 -12.55
C LYS A 22 -6.39 14.56 -11.04
N LYS A 23 -7.46 13.93 -10.57
CA LYS A 23 -7.58 13.52 -9.17
C LYS A 23 -6.95 12.15 -9.00
N GLU A 24 -5.90 12.09 -8.20
CA GLU A 24 -5.20 10.86 -7.87
C GLU A 24 -5.27 10.60 -6.38
N ASP A 25 -5.56 9.35 -6.01
CA ASP A 25 -5.66 8.91 -4.63
C ASP A 25 -4.32 8.31 -4.17
N PHE A 26 -3.89 8.70 -2.97
CA PHE A 26 -2.64 8.29 -2.36
C PHE A 26 -2.89 7.63 -1.01
N ILE A 27 -2.01 6.70 -0.66
CA ILE A 27 -1.92 6.09 0.65
C ILE A 27 -0.78 6.75 1.41
N LEU A 28 -1.10 7.33 2.57
CA LEU A 28 -0.12 7.81 3.54
C LEU A 28 0.51 6.61 4.26
N LEU A 29 1.79 6.36 4.01
CA LEU A 29 2.54 5.28 4.65
C LEU A 29 3.07 5.72 6.03
N GLU A 30 3.64 6.93 6.09
CA GLU A 30 4.25 7.48 7.30
C GLU A 30 4.34 9.00 7.25
N THR A 31 4.14 9.67 8.39
CA THR A 31 4.44 11.10 8.54
C THR A 31 5.67 11.26 9.41
N ARG A 32 6.70 11.94 8.88
CA ARG A 32 7.94 12.26 9.60
C ARG A 32 8.08 13.77 9.74
N LYS A 33 8.98 14.20 10.64
CA LYS A 33 9.24 15.62 10.91
C LYS A 33 9.66 16.42 9.66
N ASN A 34 10.26 15.76 8.66
CA ASN A 34 10.79 16.39 7.44
C ASN A 34 9.96 16.07 6.18
N GLY A 35 8.78 15.47 6.33
CA GLY A 35 7.92 15.10 5.21
C GLY A 35 7.18 13.78 5.43
N SER A 36 6.26 13.48 4.52
CA SER A 36 5.48 12.25 4.56
C SER A 36 5.95 11.30 3.46
N SER A 37 5.90 10.00 3.75
CA SER A 37 6.04 8.93 2.76
C SER A 37 4.66 8.48 2.33
N GLU A 38 4.45 8.40 1.02
CA GLU A 38 3.18 8.09 0.40
C GLU A 38 3.40 7.34 -0.91
N VAL A 39 2.35 6.68 -1.38
CA VAL A 39 2.32 5.96 -2.65
C VAL A 39 0.96 6.17 -3.29
N ASP A 40 0.90 6.40 -4.59
CA ASP A 40 -0.38 6.42 -5.29
C ASP A 40 -1.00 5.02 -5.30
N ILE A 41 -2.33 4.95 -5.30
CA ILE A 41 -3.03 3.66 -5.24
C ILE A 41 -2.66 2.77 -6.42
N ALA A 42 -2.47 3.31 -7.62
CA ALA A 42 -2.18 2.51 -8.81
C ALA A 42 -0.82 1.81 -8.71
N THR A 43 0.22 2.52 -8.24
CA THR A 43 1.53 1.93 -7.96
C THR A 43 1.42 0.86 -6.88
N PHE A 44 0.69 1.10 -5.79
CA PHE A 44 0.48 0.09 -4.76
C PHE A 44 -0.24 -1.16 -5.30
N GLU A 45 -1.28 -0.98 -6.11
CA GLU A 45 -1.98 -2.10 -6.76
C GLU A 45 -1.07 -2.89 -7.71
N ALA A 46 -0.19 -2.22 -8.45
CA ALA A 46 0.75 -2.90 -9.34
C ALA A 46 1.79 -3.74 -8.58
N LEU A 47 2.26 -3.25 -7.43
CA LEU A 47 3.25 -3.94 -6.60
C LEU A 47 2.66 -5.16 -5.87
N PHE A 48 1.38 -5.12 -5.50
CA PHE A 48 0.70 -6.14 -4.70
C PHE A 48 -0.49 -6.77 -5.43
N GLU A 49 -0.42 -6.84 -6.76
CA GLU A 49 -1.49 -7.36 -7.62
C GLU A 49 -1.85 -8.80 -7.28
N ASP A 50 -0.84 -9.61 -6.93
CA ASP A 50 -0.96 -11.02 -6.57
C ASP A 50 -1.81 -11.28 -5.33
N VAL A 51 -1.94 -10.29 -4.44
CA VAL A 51 -2.77 -10.35 -3.23
C VAL A 51 -3.95 -9.39 -3.28
N LYS A 52 -4.28 -8.86 -4.47
CA LYS A 52 -5.37 -7.90 -4.66
C LYS A 52 -6.71 -8.42 -4.16
N GLU A 53 -7.02 -9.70 -4.31
CA GLU A 53 -8.30 -10.25 -3.85
C GLU A 53 -8.35 -10.40 -2.33
N ASN A 54 -7.23 -10.79 -1.70
CA ASN A 54 -7.15 -11.08 -0.27
C ASN A 54 -5.92 -10.44 0.41
N PRO A 55 -5.93 -9.11 0.63
CA PRO A 55 -4.78 -8.36 1.15
C PRO A 55 -4.72 -8.42 2.69
N THR A 56 -4.67 -9.62 3.26
CA THR A 56 -4.43 -9.78 4.70
C THR A 56 -3.02 -9.32 5.05
N TYR A 57 -2.75 -9.14 6.35
CA TYR A 57 -1.40 -8.85 6.81
C TYR A 57 -0.41 -9.91 6.32
N GLU A 58 -0.74 -11.19 6.50
CA GLU A 58 0.14 -12.30 6.12
C GLU A 58 0.38 -12.35 4.61
N ALA A 59 -0.64 -12.01 3.80
CA ALA A 59 -0.53 -11.96 2.35
C ALA A 59 0.38 -10.81 1.91
N LEU A 60 0.19 -9.61 2.46
CA LEU A 60 1.00 -8.43 2.14
C LEU A 60 2.43 -8.48 2.70
N SER A 61 2.66 -9.20 3.79
CA SER A 61 4.00 -9.40 4.37
C SER A 61 4.78 -10.53 3.69
N GLY A 62 4.20 -11.16 2.67
CA GLY A 62 4.80 -12.27 1.96
C GLY A 62 5.81 -11.86 0.89
N THR A 63 6.03 -12.80 -0.03
CA THR A 63 6.80 -12.59 -1.25
C THR A 63 5.86 -12.21 -2.38
N HIS A 64 6.17 -11.13 -3.07
CA HIS A 64 5.36 -10.61 -4.16
C HIS A 64 6.06 -10.77 -5.50
N THR A 65 5.25 -11.03 -6.53
CA THR A 65 5.72 -11.03 -7.91
C THR A 65 4.95 -9.97 -8.69
N PHE A 66 5.67 -8.99 -9.22
CA PHE A 66 5.10 -7.88 -10.00
C PHE A 66 5.94 -7.59 -11.23
N LYS A 67 5.38 -6.82 -12.17
CA LYS A 67 6.08 -6.41 -13.40
C LYS A 67 6.35 -4.91 -13.39
N LEU A 68 7.59 -4.53 -13.69
CA LEU A 68 8.00 -3.15 -13.89
C LEU A 68 8.75 -3.06 -15.23
N ASP A 69 8.29 -2.19 -16.14
CA ASP A 69 8.84 -2.03 -17.49
C ASP A 69 8.99 -3.35 -18.29
N GLY A 70 8.04 -4.26 -18.10
CA GLY A 70 8.02 -5.58 -18.75
C GLY A 70 8.95 -6.62 -18.13
N VAL A 71 9.74 -6.25 -17.12
CA VAL A 71 10.57 -7.17 -16.35
C VAL A 71 9.80 -7.64 -15.12
N GLN A 72 9.84 -8.95 -14.86
CA GLN A 72 9.23 -9.55 -13.68
C GLN A 72 10.23 -9.56 -12.53
N TYR A 73 9.77 -9.10 -11.37
CA TYR A 73 10.53 -9.09 -10.12
C TYR A 73 9.83 -9.97 -9.09
N THR A 74 10.61 -10.62 -8.23
CA THR A 74 10.11 -11.38 -7.08
C THR A 74 10.89 -10.95 -5.85
N MET A 75 10.21 -10.29 -4.91
CA MET A 75 10.83 -9.70 -3.72
C MET A 75 9.86 -9.78 -2.53
N THR A 76 10.39 -9.86 -1.32
CA THR A 76 9.62 -9.78 -0.08
C THR A 76 9.17 -8.35 0.22
N ALA A 77 8.11 -8.19 1.00
CA ALA A 77 7.68 -6.88 1.49
C ALA A 77 8.79 -6.14 2.29
N GLU A 78 9.70 -6.88 2.92
CA GLU A 78 10.87 -6.30 3.61
C GLU A 78 11.89 -5.74 2.62
N GLU A 79 12.25 -6.49 1.57
CA GLU A 79 13.16 -6.04 0.52
C GLU A 79 12.59 -4.84 -0.26
N MET A 80 11.27 -4.77 -0.43
CA MET A 80 10.57 -3.63 -1.03
C MET A 80 10.45 -2.43 -0.06
N GLY A 81 10.78 -2.60 1.22
CA GLY A 81 10.68 -1.57 2.25
C GLY A 81 9.27 -1.29 2.78
N TYR A 82 8.30 -2.15 2.47
CA TYR A 82 6.90 -2.00 2.87
C TYR A 82 6.54 -2.67 4.20
N GLN A 83 7.30 -3.68 4.64
CA GLN A 83 6.97 -4.48 5.84
C GLN A 83 6.62 -3.63 7.05
N LYS A 84 7.44 -2.62 7.36
CA LYS A 84 7.22 -1.70 8.49
C LYS A 84 5.88 -0.96 8.44
N TYR A 85 5.34 -0.70 7.25
CA TYR A 85 4.04 -0.03 7.08
C TYR A 85 2.90 -1.00 7.37
N PHE A 86 3.04 -2.26 6.93
CA PHE A 86 2.08 -3.32 7.22
C PHE A 86 2.05 -3.67 8.71
N ASP A 87 3.21 -3.72 9.36
CA ASP A 87 3.31 -3.89 10.82
C ASP A 87 2.52 -2.79 11.55
N LYS A 88 2.74 -1.53 11.18
CA LYS A 88 2.03 -0.39 11.75
C LYS A 88 0.52 -0.46 11.50
N TRP A 89 0.09 -0.84 10.30
CA TRP A 89 -1.33 -1.01 9.98
C TRP A 89 -1.96 -2.15 10.79
N LYS A 90 -1.20 -3.21 11.08
CA LYS A 90 -1.63 -4.30 11.96
C LYS A 90 -1.79 -3.83 13.40
N GLU A 91 -0.83 -3.08 13.93
CA GLU A 91 -0.92 -2.49 15.27
C GLU A 91 -2.11 -1.52 15.41
N GLN A 92 -2.47 -0.84 14.33
CA GLN A 92 -3.66 0.03 14.26
C GLN A 92 -4.98 -0.74 14.06
N GLY A 93 -4.94 -2.06 13.91
CA GLY A 93 -6.12 -2.90 13.70
C GLY A 93 -6.78 -2.74 12.33
N LEU A 94 -6.03 -2.32 11.31
CA LEU A 94 -6.57 -2.05 9.97
C LEU A 94 -6.89 -3.31 9.16
N PHE A 95 -6.38 -4.46 9.61
CA PHE A 95 -6.64 -5.78 9.02
C PHE A 95 -7.82 -6.54 9.66
N ASN A 96 -8.61 -5.89 10.51
CA ASN A 96 -9.74 -6.50 11.20
C ASN A 96 -11.01 -6.53 10.31
N PHE A 97 -10.94 -7.23 9.18
CA PHE A 97 -12.04 -7.40 8.23
C PHE A 97 -12.27 -8.87 7.85
#